data_AF-A0A4W2I7B9-F1
#
_entry.id   AF-A0A4W2I7B9-F1
#
_cell.length_a   1.000
_cell.length_b   1.000
_cell.length_c   1.000
_cell.angle_alpha   90.00
_cell.angle_beta   90.00
_cell.angle_gamma   90.00
#
_symmetry.space_group_name_H-M   'P 1'
#
loop_
_entity.id
_entity.type
_entity.pdbx_description
1 polymer ?
#
loop_
_entity_poly.entity_id
_entity_poly.type
_entity_poly.pdbx_seq_one_letter_code
_entity_poly.pdbx_strand_id
1 'polypeptide(L)'
;MILKGYSRSFPWELPGYSLSGVFASFFFMLLSMKQSDDFRVMGSVHPILDMVGEDALLTCQLLPKRTAMHMEVRWYCSEPRTPVFLYRDGDEVMEIQMEEYRGRVEWIEDGINEGSMALKIHSLWPSDHGQYWCRVKDDNYLAETSLLLQVASLGSDPYIHMDGSVESGLQLVCTAKGWFPEPQFSWQDIKGENTLVVRDASTEAVSCFIHNPSLAEKKGSDVSIPEKLQTELASLKVIGPSQPILVRVGEDIQLTCSLAPKTDAQSMEVRWVRSHRHPGGHDCHPQMAEYRGRTVLLSDAISEGRLTLQINDARTSDDGKYWCLFEKDGVYQEADLDLKIIGLGSSPQISMEGPKDGKVKLKCTSEGWFPQPQVQWRDTEGNTIPSFSQDLTQGSQGLFQVESFLLITNSSVVNVTCSISSPLLGEEKKTTFYASESRMIYSWNILLIWGLLLLLLVGVVGLIWRKSCRKGELREQKQRGTGFAVGTFSADTEAERHPVDIQ
;
A
#
# COMPACT_ATOMS: atom_id res chain seq x y z
N MET A 1 41.52 33.42 125.97
CA MET A 1 40.54 34.36 125.39
C MET A 1 39.37 33.52 124.88
N ILE A 2 38.34 33.26 125.67
CA ILE A 2 37.19 34.15 125.96
C ILE A 2 36.41 34.42 124.66
N LEU A 3 35.41 33.59 124.31
CA LEU A 3 33.97 33.63 124.67
C LEU A 3 33.19 33.98 123.37
N LYS A 4 32.04 33.44 122.99
CA LYS A 4 30.91 32.84 123.71
C LYS A 4 30.22 31.78 122.85
N GLY A 5 29.75 30.70 123.48
CA GLY A 5 28.54 30.03 123.05
C GLY A 5 27.30 30.73 123.60
N TYR A 6 26.16 30.53 122.94
CA TYR A 6 24.87 30.50 123.63
C TYR A 6 23.93 29.53 122.93
N SER A 7 23.53 28.52 123.69
CA SER A 7 22.48 27.55 123.41
C SER A 7 21.10 28.20 123.38
N ARG A 8 20.18 27.68 122.56
CA ARG A 8 18.79 27.46 122.99
C ARG A 8 18.14 26.31 122.23
N SER A 9 17.41 25.55 123.03
CA SER A 9 16.72 24.28 122.84
C SER A 9 15.53 24.29 121.87
N PHE A 10 15.34 23.12 121.22
CA PHE A 10 14.11 22.47 120.72
C PHE A 10 12.80 22.91 121.42
N PRO A 11 11.56 22.77 120.81
CA PRO A 11 11.15 21.49 120.21
C PRO A 11 9.96 21.41 119.18
N TRP A 12 9.85 20.19 118.61
CA TRP A 12 8.68 19.44 118.06
C TRP A 12 8.12 19.67 116.64
N GLU A 13 8.26 18.58 115.87
CA GLU A 13 7.23 17.91 115.04
C GLU A 13 6.69 18.61 113.78
N LEU A 14 7.10 18.14 112.59
CA LEU A 14 6.25 17.93 111.40
C LEU A 14 6.94 16.91 110.43
N PRO A 15 6.17 16.17 109.62
CA PRO A 15 6.39 14.74 109.38
C PRO A 15 7.26 14.39 108.17
N GLY A 16 7.98 13.27 108.32
CA GLY A 16 8.22 12.26 107.29
C GLY A 16 8.61 12.71 105.88
N TYR A 17 9.89 12.99 105.66
CA TYR A 17 10.47 12.90 104.31
C TYR A 17 11.65 11.93 104.35
N SER A 18 11.41 10.70 103.91
CA SER A 18 12.47 9.70 103.71
C SER A 18 13.38 10.17 102.57
N LEU A 19 14.67 10.38 102.86
CA LEU A 19 15.70 10.54 101.83
C LEU A 19 15.70 9.36 100.86
N SER A 20 15.34 8.15 101.31
CA SER A 20 15.17 6.97 100.43
C SER A 20 14.01 7.14 99.45
N GLY A 21 12.98 7.92 99.79
CA GLY A 21 11.84 8.22 98.93
C GLY A 21 12.19 9.22 97.82
N VAL A 22 13.09 10.16 98.08
CA VAL A 22 13.57 11.10 97.05
C VAL A 22 14.52 10.40 96.09
N PHE A 23 15.44 9.55 96.58
CA PHE A 23 16.27 8.72 95.70
C PHE A 23 15.44 7.69 94.94
N ALA A 24 14.45 7.05 95.57
CA ALA A 24 13.53 6.16 94.87
C ALA A 24 12.65 6.89 93.85
N SER A 25 12.21 8.13 94.13
CA SER A 25 11.44 8.96 93.18
C SER A 25 12.30 9.48 92.04
N PHE A 26 13.57 9.84 92.28
CA PHE A 26 14.52 10.19 91.22
C PHE A 26 14.90 8.96 90.39
N PHE A 27 15.06 7.80 91.03
CA PHE A 27 15.32 6.53 90.35
C PHE A 27 14.09 6.06 89.55
N PHE A 28 12.86 6.25 90.07
CA PHE A 28 11.62 6.04 89.32
C PHE A 28 11.45 7.04 88.17
N MET A 29 11.81 8.31 88.37
CA MET A 29 11.80 9.33 87.31
C MET A 29 12.86 9.04 86.23
N LEU A 30 14.04 8.53 86.61
CA LEU A 30 15.10 8.06 85.70
C LEU A 30 14.69 6.78 84.96
N LEU A 31 14.03 5.83 85.63
CA LEU A 31 13.44 4.63 85.03
C LEU A 31 12.22 4.96 84.16
N SER A 32 11.53 6.08 84.40
CA SER A 32 10.41 6.58 83.59
C SER A 32 10.82 7.60 82.52
N MET A 33 12.13 7.88 82.34
CA MET A 33 12.60 8.57 81.15
C MET A 33 12.45 7.59 79.97
N LYS A 34 11.22 7.47 79.45
CA LYS A 34 10.97 6.82 78.16
C LYS A 34 11.89 7.51 77.15
N GLN A 35 12.80 6.75 76.55
CA GLN A 35 13.66 7.26 75.48
C GLN A 35 12.76 7.94 74.45
N SER A 36 13.09 9.16 74.03
CA SER A 36 12.27 9.95 73.10
C SER A 36 11.73 9.06 71.97
N ASP A 37 10.41 8.92 71.89
CA ASP A 37 9.75 8.14 70.83
C ASP A 37 10.01 8.77 69.44
N ASP A 38 10.42 10.04 69.40
CA ASP A 38 10.69 10.82 68.20
C ASP A 38 11.94 10.30 67.45
N PHE A 39 11.76 9.84 66.21
CA PHE A 39 12.84 9.37 65.33
C PHE A 39 12.71 9.97 63.94
N ARG A 40 13.81 9.99 63.19
CA ARG A 40 13.79 10.37 61.77
C ARG A 40 14.34 9.25 60.92
N VAL A 41 13.88 9.20 59.68
CA VAL A 41 14.35 8.27 58.67
C VAL A 41 15.19 9.08 57.68
N MET A 42 16.39 8.61 57.39
CA MET A 42 17.29 9.23 56.40
C MET A 42 17.55 8.24 55.27
N GLY A 43 17.33 8.68 54.03
CA GLY A 43 17.69 7.95 52.83
C GLY A 43 18.99 8.46 52.21
N SER A 44 19.36 7.88 51.07
CA SER A 44 20.46 8.42 50.26
C SER A 44 20.13 9.83 49.76
N VAL A 45 21.09 10.74 49.90
CA VAL A 45 21.00 12.12 49.36
C VAL A 45 21.34 12.14 47.87
N HIS A 46 22.17 11.19 47.41
CA HIS A 46 22.56 11.08 46.01
C HIS A 46 21.68 10.04 45.31
N PRO A 47 21.33 10.26 44.02
CA PRO A 47 20.65 9.25 43.24
C PRO A 47 21.44 7.93 43.21
N ILE A 48 20.73 6.83 43.31
CA ILE A 48 21.29 5.48 43.16
C ILE A 48 21.22 5.17 41.67
N LEU A 49 22.37 4.93 41.03
CA LEU A 49 22.48 4.70 39.59
C LEU A 49 22.90 3.25 39.35
N ASP A 50 22.00 2.46 38.76
CA ASP A 50 22.22 1.04 38.45
C ASP A 50 21.75 0.73 37.02
N MET A 51 22.28 -0.34 36.42
CA MET A 51 21.93 -0.71 35.05
C MET A 51 20.70 -1.61 34.96
N VAL A 52 20.00 -1.55 33.83
CA VAL A 52 18.93 -2.50 33.49
C VAL A 52 19.45 -3.94 33.58
N GLY A 53 18.71 -4.80 34.28
CA GLY A 53 19.06 -6.20 34.52
C GLY A 53 19.97 -6.44 35.73
N GLU A 54 20.57 -5.39 36.31
CA GLU A 54 21.30 -5.50 37.58
C GLU A 54 20.34 -5.42 38.77
N ASP A 55 20.90 -5.51 39.99
CA ASP A 55 20.15 -5.39 41.23
C ASP A 55 20.40 -4.02 41.88
N ALA A 56 19.34 -3.31 42.29
CA ALA A 56 19.47 -2.08 43.08
C ALA A 56 19.36 -2.36 44.58
N LEU A 57 20.12 -1.63 45.40
CA LEU A 57 20.02 -1.67 46.86
C LEU A 57 19.53 -0.33 47.40
N LEU A 58 18.28 -0.28 47.84
CA LEU A 58 17.68 0.91 48.46
C LEU A 58 17.84 0.82 49.97
N THR A 59 18.37 1.86 50.61
CA THR A 59 18.62 1.85 52.06
C THR A 59 18.09 3.11 52.73
N CYS A 60 17.42 2.95 53.87
CA CYS A 60 17.08 4.02 54.79
C CYS A 60 17.54 3.68 56.21
N GLN A 61 17.83 4.71 57.01
CA GLN A 61 18.43 4.57 58.34
C GLN A 61 17.65 5.37 59.39
N LEU A 62 17.39 4.75 60.53
CA LEU A 62 16.85 5.41 61.71
C LEU A 62 17.89 6.28 62.40
N LEU A 63 17.49 7.50 62.76
CA LEU A 63 18.23 8.40 63.61
C LEU A 63 17.38 8.83 64.83
N PRO A 64 17.87 8.60 66.06
CA PRO A 64 19.09 7.88 66.42
C PRO A 64 19.02 6.38 66.07
N LYS A 65 20.18 5.72 65.90
CA LYS A 65 20.27 4.27 65.61
C LYS A 65 19.59 3.46 66.71
N ARG A 66 18.68 2.56 66.33
CA ARG A 66 17.90 1.70 67.23
C ARG A 66 17.25 0.58 66.44
N THR A 67 16.82 -0.48 67.11
CA THR A 67 16.17 -1.62 66.44
C THR A 67 14.85 -1.22 65.77
N ALA A 68 14.64 -1.72 64.55
CA ALA A 68 13.40 -1.60 63.79
C ALA A 68 12.61 -2.93 63.70
N MET A 69 13.05 -3.99 64.40
CA MET A 69 12.43 -5.34 64.31
C MET A 69 10.94 -5.39 64.66
N HIS A 70 10.49 -4.49 65.52
CA HIS A 70 9.09 -4.41 65.95
C HIS A 70 8.36 -3.22 65.32
N MET A 71 8.98 -2.55 64.35
CA MET A 71 8.38 -1.44 63.61
C MET A 71 7.82 -1.93 62.28
N GLU A 72 6.84 -1.22 61.76
CA GLU A 72 6.33 -1.45 60.41
C GLU A 72 7.16 -0.63 59.40
N VAL A 73 7.72 -1.29 58.38
CA VAL A 73 8.51 -0.64 57.33
C VAL A 73 7.84 -0.85 55.98
N ARG A 74 7.61 0.25 55.25
CA ARG A 74 6.96 0.26 53.94
C ARG A 74 7.84 0.95 52.91
N TRP A 75 8.02 0.28 51.77
CA TRP A 75 8.61 0.87 50.57
C TRP A 75 7.56 1.12 49.50
N TYR A 76 7.57 2.29 48.85
CA TYR A 76 6.69 2.60 47.71
C TYR A 76 7.37 3.50 46.67
N CYS A 77 7.11 3.24 45.38
CA CYS A 77 7.68 4.00 44.24
C CYS A 77 6.77 5.14 43.72
N SER A 78 5.49 5.15 44.11
CA SER A 78 4.53 6.23 43.84
C SER A 78 3.31 6.08 44.75
N GLU A 79 2.75 7.19 45.26
CA GLU A 79 1.63 7.16 46.22
C GLU A 79 0.31 6.62 45.63
N PRO A 80 -0.60 5.98 46.41
CA PRO A 80 -0.38 5.41 47.74
C PRO A 80 -1.03 4.02 48.02
N ARG A 81 -1.50 3.24 47.02
CA ARG A 81 -2.35 2.06 47.32
C ARG A 81 -1.61 0.78 47.67
N THR A 82 -0.50 0.47 46.99
CA THR A 82 0.14 -0.84 47.09
C THR A 82 1.64 -0.67 47.29
N PRO A 83 2.24 -1.13 48.41
CA PRO A 83 3.68 -1.04 48.63
C PRO A 83 4.46 -1.96 47.68
N VAL A 84 5.68 -1.54 47.35
CA VAL A 84 6.71 -2.37 46.72
C VAL A 84 7.14 -3.50 47.66
N PHE A 85 7.21 -3.19 48.95
CA PHE A 85 7.55 -4.13 50.02
C PHE A 85 6.95 -3.66 51.36
N LEU A 86 6.52 -4.61 52.19
CA LEU A 86 6.02 -4.38 53.54
C LEU A 86 6.63 -5.40 54.51
N TYR A 87 7.23 -4.86 55.58
CA TYR A 87 7.66 -5.60 56.75
C TYR A 87 6.80 -5.22 57.96
N ARG A 88 6.25 -6.21 58.66
CA ARG A 88 5.43 -6.00 59.86
C ARG A 88 5.52 -7.22 60.78
N ASP A 89 5.59 -6.98 62.08
CA ASP A 89 5.52 -8.03 63.11
C ASP A 89 6.62 -9.11 63.02
N GLY A 90 7.79 -8.74 62.49
CA GLY A 90 8.93 -9.67 62.36
C GLY A 90 9.04 -10.33 60.99
N ASP A 91 8.02 -10.24 60.14
CA ASP A 91 7.92 -10.98 58.88
C ASP A 91 7.60 -10.08 57.67
N GLU A 92 7.90 -10.59 56.47
CA GLU A 92 7.49 -10.00 55.19
C GLU A 92 6.00 -10.28 54.89
N VAL A 93 5.27 -9.26 54.45
CA VAL A 93 3.84 -9.36 54.12
C VAL A 93 3.63 -9.31 52.60
N MET A 94 3.39 -10.48 52.01
CA MET A 94 3.27 -10.65 50.55
C MET A 94 1.89 -10.30 49.96
N GLU A 95 0.81 -10.35 50.76
CA GLU A 95 -0.58 -10.26 50.26
C GLU A 95 -0.89 -8.92 49.58
N ILE A 96 -0.28 -7.84 50.06
CA ILE A 96 -0.54 -6.48 49.60
C ILE A 96 0.63 -5.88 48.82
N GLN A 97 1.51 -6.73 48.29
CA GLN A 97 2.63 -6.31 47.45
C GLN A 97 2.18 -5.97 46.03
N MET A 98 2.79 -4.93 45.46
CA MET A 98 2.62 -4.51 44.06
C MET A 98 3.05 -5.63 43.12
N GLU A 99 2.19 -5.98 42.15
CA GLU A 99 2.35 -7.19 41.33
C GLU A 99 3.67 -7.17 40.55
N GLU A 100 4.09 -6.00 40.06
CA GLU A 100 5.30 -5.78 39.28
C GLU A 100 6.60 -6.12 40.05
N TYR A 101 6.55 -6.12 41.39
CA TYR A 101 7.70 -6.36 42.27
C TYR A 101 7.66 -7.72 42.97
N ARG A 102 6.59 -8.51 42.79
CA ARG A 102 6.48 -9.84 43.41
C ARG A 102 7.58 -10.77 42.93
N GLY A 103 8.30 -11.36 43.90
CA GLY A 103 9.42 -12.26 43.62
C GLY A 103 10.66 -11.58 43.04
N ARG A 104 10.67 -10.24 42.97
CA ARG A 104 11.82 -9.44 42.52
C ARG A 104 12.47 -8.65 43.65
N VAL A 105 11.91 -8.63 44.86
CA VAL A 105 12.50 -7.89 45.98
C VAL A 105 13.00 -8.84 47.05
N GLU A 106 14.07 -8.43 47.71
CA GLU A 106 14.73 -9.16 48.80
C GLU A 106 14.98 -8.19 49.96
N TRP A 107 14.56 -8.60 51.16
CA TRP A 107 14.81 -7.85 52.39
C TRP A 107 16.17 -8.21 52.97
N ILE A 108 16.98 -7.21 53.32
CA ILE A 108 18.32 -7.42 53.89
C ILE A 108 18.26 -7.24 55.42
N GLU A 109 18.33 -8.35 56.15
CA GLU A 109 18.13 -8.39 57.61
C GLU A 109 19.31 -7.88 58.45
N ASP A 110 20.53 -7.86 57.88
CA ASP A 110 21.80 -7.68 58.61
C ASP A 110 21.89 -6.39 59.45
N GLY A 111 21.10 -5.35 59.12
CA GLY A 111 21.18 -4.03 59.74
C GLY A 111 19.98 -3.60 60.58
N ILE A 112 18.94 -4.43 60.70
CA ILE A 112 17.66 -4.01 61.28
C ILE A 112 17.74 -3.72 62.79
N ASN A 113 18.66 -4.38 63.50
CA ASN A 113 18.96 -4.16 64.92
C ASN A 113 19.56 -2.76 65.20
N GLU A 114 20.25 -2.17 64.23
CA GLU A 114 20.76 -0.80 64.26
C GLU A 114 19.84 0.20 63.55
N GLY A 115 18.71 -0.27 63.02
CA GLY A 115 17.73 0.54 62.33
C GLY A 115 18.14 0.89 60.90
N SER A 116 18.94 0.05 60.25
CA SER A 116 19.16 0.07 58.81
C SER A 116 18.14 -0.84 58.14
N MET A 117 17.39 -0.28 57.20
CA MET A 117 16.31 -0.96 56.50
C MET A 117 16.67 -0.93 55.02
N ALA A 118 17.08 -2.07 54.49
CA ALA A 118 17.59 -2.19 53.14
C ALA A 118 16.72 -3.15 52.32
N LEU A 119 16.29 -2.67 51.17
CA LEU A 119 15.50 -3.41 50.19
C LEU A 119 16.30 -3.55 48.91
N LYS A 120 16.54 -4.79 48.50
CA LYS A 120 17.17 -5.10 47.23
C LYS A 120 16.10 -5.38 46.18
N ILE A 121 16.23 -4.79 45.00
CA ILE A 121 15.34 -5.02 43.85
C ILE A 121 16.15 -5.72 42.77
N HIS A 122 15.78 -6.94 42.43
CA HIS A 122 16.44 -7.75 41.42
C HIS A 122 16.02 -7.39 39.99
N SER A 123 16.98 -7.52 39.07
CA SER A 123 16.74 -7.45 37.61
C SER A 123 15.97 -6.20 37.18
N LEU A 124 16.56 -5.03 37.42
CA LEU A 124 15.95 -3.73 37.17
C LEU A 124 15.38 -3.57 35.76
N TRP A 125 14.19 -2.99 35.68
CA TRP A 125 13.53 -2.58 34.44
C TRP A 125 13.52 -1.06 34.31
N PRO A 126 13.39 -0.50 33.08
CA PRO A 126 13.25 0.94 32.89
C PRO A 126 12.09 1.58 33.68
N SER A 127 11.01 0.82 33.91
CA SER A 127 9.86 1.24 34.73
C SER A 127 10.19 1.44 36.20
N ASP A 128 11.28 0.85 36.69
CA ASP A 128 11.67 0.93 38.09
C ASP A 128 12.38 2.25 38.40
N HIS A 129 12.72 3.05 37.38
CA HIS A 129 13.22 4.41 37.55
C HIS A 129 12.18 5.25 38.28
N GLY A 130 12.54 5.82 39.42
CA GLY A 130 11.64 6.73 40.10
C GLY A 130 12.04 7.08 41.51
N GLN A 131 11.15 7.84 42.15
CA GLN A 131 11.29 8.21 43.56
C GLN A 131 10.73 7.08 44.43
N TYR A 132 11.59 6.49 45.26
CA TYR A 132 11.16 5.52 46.26
C TYR A 132 11.09 6.19 47.63
N TRP A 133 10.14 5.74 48.42
CA TRP A 133 9.90 6.23 49.76
C TRP A 133 10.03 5.09 50.75
N CYS A 134 10.81 5.33 51.80
CA CYS A 134 10.89 4.46 52.96
C CYS A 134 10.10 5.12 54.09
N ARG A 135 9.01 4.47 54.49
CA ARG A 135 8.14 4.91 55.57
C ARG A 135 8.22 3.92 56.71
N VAL A 136 8.50 4.42 57.90
CA VAL A 136 8.61 3.61 59.11
C VAL A 136 7.57 4.10 60.10
N LYS A 137 6.83 3.17 60.67
CA LYS A 137 5.77 3.43 61.65
C LYS A 137 6.01 2.62 62.91
N ASP A 138 5.95 3.31 64.04
CA ASP A 138 6.08 2.75 65.38
C ASP A 138 4.89 3.26 66.22
N ASP A 139 3.96 2.36 66.56
CA ASP A 139 2.65 2.68 67.15
C ASP A 139 1.88 3.80 66.40
N ASN A 140 1.88 5.01 66.95
CA ASN A 140 1.20 6.20 66.42
C ASN A 140 2.16 7.18 65.72
N TYR A 141 3.46 6.93 65.79
CA TYR A 141 4.47 7.78 65.19
C TYR A 141 4.84 7.27 63.80
N LEU A 142 5.01 8.20 62.85
CA LEU A 142 5.35 7.91 61.47
C LEU A 142 6.43 8.87 61.00
N ALA A 143 7.48 8.33 60.40
CA ALA A 143 8.49 9.10 59.70
C ALA A 143 8.80 8.46 58.35
N GLU A 144 9.16 9.28 57.38
CA GLU A 144 9.49 8.81 56.04
C GLU A 144 10.60 9.65 55.42
N THR A 145 11.24 9.06 54.41
CA THR A 145 12.27 9.68 53.60
C THR A 145 12.12 9.20 52.18
N SER A 146 12.68 9.94 51.23
CA SER A 146 12.63 9.57 49.82
C SER A 146 14.02 9.52 49.22
N LEU A 147 14.19 8.66 48.22
CA LEU A 147 15.42 8.46 47.48
C LEU A 147 15.12 8.25 46.00
N LEU A 148 16.05 8.64 45.13
CA LEU A 148 15.88 8.55 43.68
C LEU A 148 16.67 7.36 43.16
N LEU A 149 15.97 6.40 42.53
CA LEU A 149 16.58 5.33 41.76
C LEU A 149 16.61 5.74 40.29
N GLN A 150 17.81 5.88 39.74
CA GLN A 150 18.06 6.12 38.33
C GLN A 150 18.48 4.81 37.67
N VAL A 151 17.61 4.31 36.81
CA VAL A 151 17.93 3.15 35.98
C VAL A 151 18.49 3.64 34.64
N ALA A 152 19.59 3.06 34.19
CA ALA A 152 20.19 3.36 32.89
C ALA A 152 20.48 2.09 32.08
N SER A 153 20.51 2.22 30.75
CA SER A 153 20.91 1.16 29.84
C SER A 153 21.78 1.74 28.73
N LEU A 154 22.93 1.11 28.51
CA LEU A 154 23.77 1.37 27.36
C LEU A 154 23.30 0.48 26.21
N GLY A 155 22.73 1.10 25.19
CA GLY A 155 22.15 0.34 24.08
C GLY A 155 23.20 -0.29 23.16
N SER A 156 22.69 -0.82 22.04
CA SER A 156 23.51 -1.34 20.96
C SER A 156 24.46 -0.29 20.42
N ASP A 157 25.56 -0.74 19.83
CA ASP A 157 26.42 0.14 19.05
C ASP A 157 25.59 0.78 17.93
N PRO A 158 25.73 2.10 17.69
CA PRO A 158 25.05 2.74 16.59
C PRO A 158 25.56 2.15 15.28
N TYR A 159 24.70 2.14 14.27
CA TYR A 159 25.12 1.89 12.90
C TYR A 159 24.50 2.94 12.00
N ILE A 160 25.30 3.38 11.03
CA ILE A 160 24.88 4.38 10.06
C ILE A 160 24.45 3.65 8.79
N HIS A 161 23.29 4.03 8.26
CA HIS A 161 22.79 3.56 6.98
C HIS A 161 22.23 4.73 6.17
N MET A 162 22.04 4.51 4.87
CA MET A 162 21.40 5.47 4.00
C MET A 162 19.87 5.32 4.08
N ASP A 163 19.15 6.43 3.95
CA ASP A 163 17.68 6.51 3.97
C ASP A 163 17.15 7.21 2.71
N GLY A 164 17.91 7.11 1.62
CA GLY A 164 17.59 7.67 0.30
C GLY A 164 18.41 8.89 -0.10
N SER A 165 18.08 9.41 -1.29
CA SER A 165 18.65 10.63 -1.87
C SER A 165 17.60 11.73 -1.93
N VAL A 166 17.94 12.92 -1.44
CA VAL A 166 17.16 14.15 -1.62
C VAL A 166 17.72 14.89 -2.83
N GLU A 167 16.95 15.79 -3.48
CA GLU A 167 17.34 16.55 -4.68
C GLU A 167 18.73 17.24 -4.62
N SER A 168 19.32 17.40 -3.42
CA SER A 168 20.62 18.04 -3.20
C SER A 168 21.60 17.29 -2.28
N GLY A 169 21.39 16.00 -1.97
CA GLY A 169 22.33 15.24 -1.14
C GLY A 169 21.88 13.85 -0.71
N LEU A 170 22.74 13.16 0.04
CA LEU A 170 22.43 11.86 0.65
C LEU A 170 21.88 12.06 2.07
N GLN A 171 20.83 11.30 2.42
CA GLN A 171 20.32 11.25 3.78
C GLN A 171 20.94 10.05 4.51
N LEU A 172 21.67 10.33 5.58
CA LEU A 172 22.22 9.33 6.48
C LEU A 172 21.37 9.25 7.75
N VAL A 173 21.14 8.03 8.22
CA VAL A 173 20.41 7.74 9.45
C VAL A 173 21.29 6.92 10.36
N CYS A 174 21.32 7.30 11.64
CA CYS A 174 22.05 6.61 12.70
C CYS A 174 21.04 5.90 13.60
N THR A 175 21.11 4.58 13.62
CA THR A 175 20.14 3.74 14.33
C THR A 175 20.83 2.99 15.46
N ALA A 176 20.21 2.99 16.64
CA ALA A 176 20.60 2.17 17.79
C ALA A 176 19.37 1.78 18.62
N LYS A 177 19.48 0.72 19.42
CA LYS A 177 18.38 0.17 20.21
C LYS A 177 18.79 -0.03 21.67
N GLY A 178 17.83 -0.04 22.59
CA GLY A 178 18.06 -0.43 23.99
C GLY A 178 18.72 0.65 24.87
N TRP A 179 18.65 1.92 24.48
CA TRP A 179 19.13 3.04 25.29
C TRP A 179 18.05 3.50 26.27
N PHE A 180 18.45 3.73 27.53
CA PHE A 180 17.58 4.31 28.56
C PHE A 180 18.42 5.14 29.55
N PRO A 181 17.97 6.33 30.00
CA PRO A 181 16.81 7.09 29.51
C PRO A 181 17.02 7.56 28.06
N GLU A 182 16.12 8.39 27.53
CA GLU A 182 16.22 8.90 26.15
C GLU A 182 17.63 9.49 25.89
N PRO A 183 18.37 8.97 24.89
CA PRO A 183 19.74 9.37 24.65
C PRO A 183 19.84 10.69 23.88
N GLN A 184 21.04 11.29 23.90
CA GLN A 184 21.37 12.47 23.11
C GLN A 184 22.19 12.08 21.89
N PHE A 185 21.95 12.75 20.75
CA PHE A 185 22.63 12.47 19.48
C PHE A 185 23.54 13.62 19.07
N SER A 186 24.69 13.29 18.50
CA SER A 186 25.56 14.26 17.84
C SER A 186 26.18 13.66 16.58
N TRP A 187 26.17 14.44 15.51
CA TRP A 187 26.81 14.11 14.25
C TRP A 187 28.05 14.98 14.11
N GLN A 188 29.19 14.37 13.82
CA GLN A 188 30.47 15.06 13.73
C GLN A 188 31.14 14.79 12.38
N ASP A 189 31.77 15.82 11.83
CA ASP A 189 32.64 15.70 10.68
C ASP A 189 34.05 15.19 11.07
N ILE A 190 34.94 15.02 10.08
CA ILE A 190 36.33 14.62 10.30
C ILE A 190 37.14 15.57 11.20
N LYS A 191 36.68 16.80 11.41
CA LYS A 191 37.31 17.79 12.28
C LYS A 191 36.74 17.76 13.70
N GLY A 192 35.72 16.93 13.94
CA GLY A 192 34.99 16.84 15.21
C GLY A 192 33.98 17.97 15.41
N GLU A 193 33.63 18.72 14.35
CA GLU A 193 32.63 19.78 14.42
C GLU A 193 31.23 19.20 14.26
N ASN A 194 30.29 19.64 15.11
CA ASN A 194 28.90 19.19 15.03
C ASN A 194 28.25 19.66 13.72
N THR A 195 27.78 18.74 12.89
CA THR A 195 27.16 19.05 11.60
C THR A 195 25.89 18.24 11.36
N LEU A 196 24.86 18.88 10.83
CA LEU A 196 23.64 18.23 10.34
C LEU A 196 23.61 18.17 8.80
N VAL A 197 24.54 18.83 8.12
CA VAL A 197 24.58 18.94 6.65
C VAL A 197 26.04 18.93 6.19
N VAL A 198 26.41 17.94 5.40
CA VAL A 198 27.73 17.80 4.81
C VAL A 198 27.69 18.34 3.38
N ARG A 199 28.33 19.49 3.14
CA ARG A 199 28.23 20.23 1.86
C ARG A 199 29.42 20.06 0.92
N ASP A 200 30.54 19.53 1.41
CA ASP A 200 31.78 19.44 0.64
C ASP A 200 32.25 17.99 0.47
N ALA A 201 32.61 17.65 -0.77
CA ALA A 201 33.18 16.38 -1.22
C ALA A 201 34.58 16.04 -0.62
N SER A 202 35.04 16.82 0.37
CA SER A 202 36.30 16.58 1.09
C SER A 202 36.11 15.84 2.42
N THR A 203 34.87 15.52 2.78
CA THR A 203 34.56 14.82 4.03
C THR A 203 34.55 13.31 3.81
N GLU A 204 35.70 12.70 4.01
CA GLU A 204 35.94 11.27 3.78
C GLU A 204 35.25 10.34 4.82
N ALA A 205 34.79 10.89 5.96
CA ALA A 205 34.02 10.15 6.96
C ALA A 205 33.07 11.05 7.77
N VAL A 206 31.94 10.49 8.16
CA VAL A 206 30.98 11.12 9.09
C VAL A 206 30.78 10.19 10.28
N SER A 207 30.76 10.77 11.48
CA SER A 207 30.60 10.04 12.73
C SER A 207 29.27 10.37 13.39
N CYS A 208 28.54 9.36 13.82
CA CYS A 208 27.39 9.51 14.71
C CYS A 208 27.77 9.08 16.11
N PHE A 209 27.46 9.89 17.12
CA PHE A 209 27.61 9.55 18.53
C PHE A 209 26.28 9.61 19.26
N ILE A 210 26.02 8.59 20.07
CA ILE A 210 24.88 8.49 20.98
C ILE A 210 25.41 8.55 22.41
N HIS A 211 24.89 9.47 23.21
CA HIS A 211 25.32 9.78 24.57
C HIS A 211 24.24 9.42 25.59
N ASN A 212 24.60 8.67 26.62
CA ASN A 212 23.72 8.39 27.76
C ASN A 212 23.90 9.50 28.82
N PRO A 213 22.86 10.31 29.11
CA PRO A 213 22.97 11.44 30.04
C PRO A 213 23.17 11.03 31.50
N SER A 214 22.83 9.80 31.88
CA SER A 214 22.96 9.28 33.25
C SER A 214 24.33 8.64 33.50
N LEU A 215 24.88 7.94 32.51
CA LEU A 215 26.16 7.23 32.63
C LEU A 215 27.37 8.09 32.20
N ALA A 216 27.15 9.23 31.53
CA ALA A 216 28.20 10.03 30.88
C ALA A 216 29.07 9.23 29.89
N GLU A 217 28.53 8.13 29.35
CA GLU A 217 29.15 7.29 28.34
C GLU A 217 28.58 7.60 26.95
N LYS A 218 29.41 7.40 25.91
CA LYS A 218 29.00 7.55 24.52
C LYS A 218 29.45 6.35 23.68
N LYS A 219 28.63 6.00 22.69
CA LYS A 219 28.98 5.06 21.62
C LYS A 219 28.95 5.77 20.28
N GLY A 220 29.90 5.42 19.41
CA GLY A 220 30.07 6.05 18.11
C GLY A 220 30.09 5.03 16.98
N SER A 221 29.68 5.47 15.80
CA SER A 221 29.87 4.74 14.55
C SER A 221 30.36 5.72 13.51
N ASP A 222 31.28 5.25 12.68
CA ASP A 222 31.85 6.00 11.57
C ASP A 222 31.38 5.38 10.26
N VAL A 223 31.05 6.23 9.28
CA VAL A 223 30.84 5.80 7.90
C VAL A 223 31.80 6.58 7.01
N SER A 224 32.69 5.85 6.34
CA SER A 224 33.42 6.40 5.20
C SER A 224 32.50 6.33 4.00
N ILE A 225 32.16 7.47 3.42
CA ILE A 225 31.41 7.49 2.17
C ILE A 225 32.44 7.30 1.05
N PRO A 226 32.54 6.13 0.39
CA PRO A 226 33.52 5.95 -0.66
C PRO A 226 33.05 6.77 -1.87
N GLU A 227 33.90 7.68 -2.33
CA GLU A 227 33.75 8.43 -3.59
C GLU A 227 33.28 7.51 -4.74
N LYS A 228 33.72 6.24 -4.72
CA LYS A 228 33.42 5.17 -5.68
C LYS A 228 31.96 4.71 -5.75
N LEU A 229 31.20 4.74 -4.65
CA LEU A 229 29.79 4.30 -4.66
C LEU A 229 28.86 5.42 -5.15
N GLN A 230 29.18 6.68 -4.80
CA GLN A 230 28.49 7.85 -5.32
C GLN A 230 28.80 8.08 -6.80
N THR A 231 30.05 7.91 -7.26
CA THR A 231 30.35 8.05 -8.70
C THR A 231 29.85 6.89 -9.55
N GLU A 232 29.88 5.63 -9.09
CA GLU A 232 29.35 4.53 -9.91
C GLU A 232 27.82 4.59 -10.04
N LEU A 233 27.06 4.83 -8.97
CA LEU A 233 25.59 4.88 -9.05
C LEU A 233 25.02 6.26 -9.44
N ALA A 234 25.73 7.37 -9.24
CA ALA A 234 25.31 8.66 -9.81
C ALA A 234 25.68 8.79 -11.30
N SER A 235 26.64 8.01 -11.81
CA SER A 235 26.89 7.90 -13.26
C SER A 235 26.03 6.84 -13.95
N LEU A 236 25.46 5.88 -13.20
CA LEU A 236 24.51 4.89 -13.69
C LEU A 236 23.10 5.48 -13.74
N LYS A 237 22.62 5.72 -14.96
CA LYS A 237 21.25 6.14 -15.22
C LYS A 237 20.42 4.95 -15.67
N VAL A 238 19.24 4.76 -15.09
CA VAL A 238 18.24 3.84 -15.65
C VAL A 238 17.57 4.52 -16.84
N ILE A 239 17.53 3.81 -17.97
CA ILE A 239 16.91 4.27 -19.21
C ILE A 239 15.72 3.38 -19.51
N GLY A 240 14.53 3.99 -19.54
CA GLY A 240 13.32 3.43 -20.11
C GLY A 240 13.13 3.87 -21.58
N PRO A 241 12.15 3.29 -22.28
CA PRO A 241 11.75 3.74 -23.61
C PRO A 241 11.24 5.18 -23.57
N SER A 242 11.70 6.00 -24.52
CA SER A 242 11.30 7.41 -24.63
C SER A 242 9.94 7.64 -25.29
N GLN A 243 9.41 6.62 -25.97
CA GLN A 243 8.09 6.65 -26.60
C GLN A 243 7.15 5.68 -25.87
N PRO A 244 5.84 5.96 -25.84
CA PRO A 244 4.86 5.04 -25.27
C PRO A 244 4.92 3.68 -25.96
N ILE A 245 4.87 2.62 -25.16
CA ILE A 245 4.79 1.25 -25.65
C ILE A 245 3.34 0.98 -26.03
N LEU A 246 3.09 0.66 -27.30
CA LEU A 246 1.77 0.35 -27.83
C LEU A 246 1.60 -1.17 -27.91
N VAL A 247 0.61 -1.73 -27.21
CA VAL A 247 0.36 -3.18 -27.17
C VAL A 247 -1.13 -3.46 -27.41
N ARG A 248 -1.47 -4.45 -28.24
CA ARG A 248 -2.88 -4.79 -28.47
C ARG A 248 -3.41 -5.69 -27.35
N VAL A 249 -4.70 -5.60 -27.08
CA VAL A 249 -5.38 -6.48 -26.12
C VAL A 249 -5.13 -7.95 -26.49
N GLY A 250 -4.73 -8.76 -25.50
CA GLY A 250 -4.40 -10.18 -25.64
C GLY A 250 -2.96 -10.49 -26.08
N GLU A 251 -2.15 -9.50 -26.47
CA GLU A 251 -0.72 -9.68 -26.75
C GLU A 251 0.11 -9.66 -25.46
N ASP A 252 1.38 -10.08 -25.53
CA ASP A 252 2.30 -9.99 -24.40
C ASP A 252 2.96 -8.61 -24.34
N ILE A 253 2.95 -8.00 -23.16
CA ILE A 253 3.58 -6.70 -22.88
C ILE A 253 5.04 -6.94 -22.51
N GLN A 254 5.95 -6.15 -23.05
CA GLN A 254 7.37 -6.15 -22.66
C GLN A 254 7.81 -4.76 -22.19
N LEU A 255 8.08 -4.63 -20.89
CA LEU A 255 8.54 -3.41 -20.25
C LEU A 255 10.04 -3.51 -19.98
N THR A 256 10.85 -2.96 -20.89
CA THR A 256 12.31 -3.08 -20.85
C THR A 256 12.97 -1.84 -20.26
N CYS A 257 13.88 -2.03 -19.32
CA CYS A 257 14.78 -0.99 -18.81
C CYS A 257 16.25 -1.42 -18.90
N SER A 258 17.14 -0.44 -19.04
CA SER A 258 18.57 -0.68 -19.14
C SER A 258 19.39 0.34 -18.37
N LEU A 259 20.50 -0.10 -17.77
CA LEU A 259 21.51 0.76 -17.17
C LEU A 259 22.38 1.43 -18.23
N ALA A 260 22.71 2.70 -18.00
CA ALA A 260 23.67 3.46 -18.79
C ALA A 260 24.71 4.10 -17.86
N PRO A 261 26.00 3.76 -17.98
CA PRO A 261 26.59 2.80 -18.94
C PRO A 261 26.12 1.35 -18.71
N LYS A 262 26.32 0.48 -19.71
CA LYS A 262 26.01 -0.96 -19.58
C LYS A 262 26.85 -1.57 -18.46
N THR A 263 26.17 -2.09 -17.44
CA THR A 263 26.79 -2.59 -16.20
C THR A 263 26.04 -3.82 -15.72
N ASP A 264 26.74 -4.81 -15.17
CA ASP A 264 26.14 -6.02 -14.64
C ASP A 264 25.17 -5.73 -13.47
N ALA A 265 23.93 -6.16 -13.62
CA ALA A 265 22.86 -5.98 -12.64
C ALA A 265 22.53 -7.24 -11.83
N GLN A 266 23.32 -8.32 -11.91
CA GLN A 266 23.05 -9.57 -11.17
C GLN A 266 23.05 -9.40 -9.65
N SER A 267 23.82 -8.42 -9.15
CA SER A 267 23.90 -8.07 -7.72
C SER A 267 22.90 -7.00 -7.29
N MET A 268 22.01 -6.56 -8.19
CA MET A 268 21.03 -5.51 -7.93
C MET A 268 19.64 -6.11 -7.69
N GLU A 269 18.84 -5.45 -6.85
CA GLU A 269 17.41 -5.73 -6.76
C GLU A 269 16.67 -4.89 -7.80
N VAL A 270 15.77 -5.51 -8.58
CA VAL A 270 15.03 -4.82 -9.66
C VAL A 270 13.54 -4.97 -9.44
N ARG A 271 12.80 -3.85 -9.53
CA ARG A 271 11.34 -3.82 -9.34
C ARG A 271 10.65 -3.08 -10.47
N TRP A 272 9.44 -3.50 -10.79
CA TRP A 272 8.49 -2.71 -11.58
C TRP A 272 7.31 -2.32 -10.71
N VAL A 273 6.95 -1.04 -10.77
CA VAL A 273 5.87 -0.47 -9.96
C VAL A 273 4.89 0.23 -10.87
N ARG A 274 3.59 0.07 -10.58
CA ARG A 274 2.48 0.74 -11.26
C ARG A 274 1.85 1.75 -10.30
N SER A 275 1.83 3.05 -10.62
CA SER A 275 1.54 4.10 -9.62
C SER A 275 0.20 4.81 -9.78
N HIS A 276 -0.34 5.18 -8.60
CA HIS A 276 -1.10 6.41 -8.36
C HIS A 276 -0.65 7.13 -7.05
N ARG A 277 0.45 6.70 -6.40
CA ARG A 277 1.03 7.31 -5.20
C ARG A 277 2.55 7.12 -5.22
N HIS A 278 3.30 8.17 -4.92
CA HIS A 278 4.65 8.00 -4.35
C HIS A 278 4.48 7.33 -2.98
N PRO A 279 5.03 6.14 -2.73
CA PRO A 279 5.15 5.62 -1.38
C PRO A 279 6.44 6.21 -0.79
N GLY A 280 6.31 7.32 -0.07
CA GLY A 280 7.26 7.68 0.98
C GLY A 280 7.13 6.71 2.17
N GLY A 281 7.26 5.42 1.90
CA GLY A 281 6.99 4.33 2.83
C GLY A 281 7.45 3.02 2.21
N HIS A 282 8.54 2.49 2.75
CA HIS A 282 9.10 1.18 2.47
C HIS A 282 8.16 0.05 2.95
N ASP A 283 6.96 -0.05 2.39
CA ASP A 283 6.11 -1.20 2.58
C ASP A 283 6.37 -2.21 1.46
N CYS A 284 6.95 -3.36 1.85
CA CYS A 284 7.06 -4.55 1.01
C CYS A 284 5.65 -5.07 0.68
N HIS A 285 5.00 -4.51 -0.34
CA HIS A 285 3.75 -5.05 -0.82
C HIS A 285 4.01 -6.31 -1.65
N PRO A 286 3.28 -7.42 -1.39
CA PRO A 286 3.30 -8.56 -2.28
C PRO A 286 2.82 -8.17 -3.67
N GLN A 287 3.27 -8.90 -4.69
CA GLN A 287 2.82 -8.69 -6.07
C GLN A 287 1.30 -8.50 -6.14
N MET A 288 0.86 -7.43 -6.82
CA MET A 288 -0.58 -7.13 -6.96
C MET A 288 -1.31 -8.32 -7.57
N ALA A 289 -2.48 -8.64 -7.03
CA ALA A 289 -3.23 -9.85 -7.38
C ALA A 289 -3.54 -9.98 -8.89
N GLU A 290 -3.74 -8.85 -9.58
CA GLU A 290 -4.04 -8.77 -11.02
C GLU A 290 -2.87 -9.20 -11.95
N TYR A 291 -1.64 -9.21 -11.44
CA TYR A 291 -0.43 -9.61 -12.16
C TYR A 291 0.05 -11.02 -11.82
N ARG A 292 -0.48 -11.62 -10.75
CA ARG A 292 -0.07 -12.96 -10.30
C ARG A 292 -0.32 -13.99 -11.40
N GLY A 293 0.74 -14.73 -11.77
CA GLY A 293 0.68 -15.76 -12.81
C GLY A 293 0.69 -15.23 -14.25
N ARG A 294 0.73 -13.91 -14.45
CA ARG A 294 0.85 -13.27 -15.77
C ARG A 294 2.23 -12.70 -16.03
N THR A 295 3.04 -12.47 -15.01
CA THR A 295 4.34 -11.81 -15.15
C THR A 295 5.50 -12.80 -15.19
N VAL A 296 6.49 -12.50 -16.03
CA VAL A 296 7.78 -13.20 -16.06
C VAL A 296 8.90 -12.15 -16.16
N LEU A 297 9.93 -12.29 -15.33
CA LEU A 297 11.14 -11.48 -15.46
C LEU A 297 12.08 -12.15 -16.46
N LEU A 298 12.37 -11.46 -17.57
CA LEU A 298 13.36 -11.87 -18.54
C LEU A 298 14.71 -11.23 -18.17
N SER A 299 15.67 -12.08 -17.82
CA SER A 299 17.00 -11.69 -17.33
C SER A 299 18.14 -12.18 -18.25
N ASP A 300 17.85 -12.39 -19.53
CA ASP A 300 18.78 -12.87 -20.54
C ASP A 300 19.97 -11.92 -20.78
N ALA A 301 19.74 -10.61 -20.61
CA ALA A 301 20.75 -9.55 -20.75
C ALA A 301 21.12 -8.87 -19.41
N ILE A 302 20.92 -9.56 -18.27
CA ILE A 302 21.18 -8.98 -16.94
C ILE A 302 22.64 -8.58 -16.72
N SER A 303 23.59 -9.32 -17.32
CA SER A 303 25.02 -8.99 -17.29
C SER A 303 25.38 -7.70 -18.04
N GLU A 304 24.49 -7.23 -18.92
CA GLU A 304 24.59 -5.94 -19.61
C GLU A 304 23.76 -4.84 -18.93
N GLY A 305 23.09 -5.17 -17.82
CA GLY A 305 22.23 -4.24 -17.10
C GLY A 305 20.89 -4.00 -17.78
N ARG A 306 20.44 -4.90 -18.66
CA ARG A 306 19.15 -4.84 -19.32
C ARG A 306 18.24 -5.93 -18.77
N LEU A 307 17.06 -5.53 -18.31
CA LEU A 307 16.02 -6.46 -17.86
C LEU A 307 14.67 -6.07 -18.47
N THR A 308 13.83 -7.08 -18.68
CA THR A 308 12.50 -6.90 -19.26
C THR A 308 11.47 -7.61 -18.39
N LEU A 309 10.47 -6.86 -17.92
CA LEU A 309 9.28 -7.46 -17.36
C LEU A 309 8.32 -7.79 -18.49
N GLN A 310 8.01 -9.07 -18.65
CA GLN A 310 6.96 -9.54 -19.53
C GLN A 310 5.66 -9.70 -18.75
N ILE A 311 4.54 -9.17 -19.27
CA ILE A 311 3.19 -9.37 -18.73
C ILE A 311 2.35 -10.02 -19.83
N ASN A 312 1.87 -11.24 -19.59
CA ASN A 312 1.10 -12.02 -20.55
C ASN A 312 -0.37 -11.60 -20.59
N ASP A 313 -0.99 -11.76 -21.77
CA ASP A 313 -2.43 -11.50 -22.01
C ASP A 313 -2.81 -10.05 -21.65
N ALA A 314 -2.38 -9.07 -22.44
CA ALA A 314 -2.60 -7.65 -22.19
C ALA A 314 -4.10 -7.30 -22.00
N ARG A 315 -4.40 -6.58 -20.92
CA ARG A 315 -5.75 -6.12 -20.58
C ARG A 315 -5.84 -4.61 -20.65
N THR A 316 -7.04 -4.08 -20.91
CA THR A 316 -7.30 -2.62 -20.84
C THR A 316 -6.93 -2.05 -19.47
N SER A 317 -7.11 -2.85 -18.42
CA SER A 317 -6.73 -2.53 -17.06
C SER A 317 -5.22 -2.48 -16.84
N ASP A 318 -4.36 -2.80 -17.80
CA ASP A 318 -2.91 -2.68 -17.69
C ASP A 318 -2.40 -1.32 -18.22
N ASP A 319 -3.23 -0.55 -18.94
CA ASP A 319 -2.87 0.79 -19.43
C ASP A 319 -2.41 1.70 -18.29
N GLY A 320 -1.36 2.49 -18.53
CA GLY A 320 -0.88 3.50 -17.61
C GLY A 320 0.64 3.57 -17.50
N LYS A 321 1.08 4.31 -16.49
CA LYS A 321 2.50 4.52 -16.22
C LYS A 321 3.08 3.41 -15.34
N TYR A 322 4.29 3.01 -15.68
CA TYR A 322 5.11 2.06 -14.96
C TYR A 322 6.45 2.70 -14.62
N TRP A 323 7.06 2.26 -13.53
CA TRP A 323 8.40 2.64 -13.11
C TRP A 323 9.22 1.38 -13.00
N CYS A 324 10.44 1.40 -13.54
CA CYS A 324 11.43 0.39 -13.26
C CYS A 324 12.46 0.96 -12.29
N LEU A 325 12.77 0.21 -11.24
CA LEU A 325 13.66 0.61 -10.16
C LEU A 325 14.80 -0.39 -10.07
N PHE A 326 16.03 0.11 -10.03
CA PHE A 326 17.23 -0.66 -9.80
C PHE A 326 17.83 -0.21 -8.47
N GLU A 327 18.03 -1.16 -7.55
CA GLU A 327 18.60 -0.92 -6.24
C GLU A 327 19.95 -1.60 -6.10
N LYS A 328 20.91 -0.88 -5.53
CA LYS A 328 22.15 -1.47 -5.03
C LYS A 328 22.56 -0.78 -3.73
N ASP A 329 22.81 -1.57 -2.70
CA ASP A 329 23.30 -1.10 -1.39
C ASP A 329 22.45 0.05 -0.78
N GLY A 330 21.12 0.00 -0.97
CA GLY A 330 20.18 1.01 -0.44
C GLY A 330 20.03 2.28 -1.27
N VAL A 331 20.61 2.34 -2.47
CA VAL A 331 20.45 3.45 -3.43
C VAL A 331 19.62 2.99 -4.63
N TYR A 332 18.61 3.76 -5.01
CA TYR A 332 17.74 3.48 -6.15
C TYR A 332 18.01 4.41 -7.33
N GLN A 333 17.95 3.86 -8.53
CA GLN A 333 17.79 4.60 -9.77
C GLN A 333 16.50 4.14 -10.46
N GLU A 334 15.81 5.05 -11.13
CA GLU A 334 14.52 4.76 -11.74
C GLU A 334 14.32 5.40 -13.12
N ALA A 335 13.41 4.82 -13.90
CA ALA A 335 12.88 5.42 -15.11
C ALA A 335 11.38 5.10 -15.24
N ASP A 336 10.62 6.05 -15.78
CA ASP A 336 9.22 5.85 -16.12
C ASP A 336 9.04 5.30 -17.54
N LEU A 337 7.96 4.54 -17.72
CA LEU A 337 7.50 3.98 -18.98
C LEU A 337 6.01 4.26 -19.11
N ASP A 338 5.56 4.67 -20.29
CA ASP A 338 4.14 4.81 -20.58
C ASP A 338 3.66 3.61 -21.41
N LEU A 339 2.79 2.79 -20.84
CA LEU A 339 2.15 1.68 -21.53
C LEU A 339 0.77 2.11 -22.00
N LYS A 340 0.51 1.88 -23.29
CA LYS A 340 -0.74 2.22 -23.96
C LYS A 340 -1.33 0.98 -24.60
N ILE A 341 -2.48 0.57 -24.08
CA ILE A 341 -3.19 -0.61 -24.57
C ILE A 341 -4.13 -0.21 -25.71
N ILE A 342 -4.23 -1.05 -26.74
CA ILE A 342 -5.04 -0.78 -27.93
C ILE A 342 -5.99 -1.95 -28.21
N GLY A 343 -7.28 -1.62 -28.34
CA GLY A 343 -8.29 -2.48 -28.96
C GLY A 343 -8.63 -1.93 -30.34
N LEU A 344 -8.22 -2.61 -31.41
CA LEU A 344 -8.67 -2.30 -32.77
C LEU A 344 -9.97 -3.04 -33.01
N GLY A 345 -11.09 -2.38 -32.68
CA GLY A 345 -12.42 -2.98 -32.70
C GLY A 345 -12.82 -3.56 -34.06
N SER A 346 -13.97 -4.24 -34.13
CA SER A 346 -14.47 -4.90 -35.33
C SER A 346 -14.73 -3.92 -36.48
N SER A 347 -14.74 -4.41 -37.72
CA SER A 347 -15.11 -3.57 -38.88
C SER A 347 -16.53 -3.03 -38.70
N PRO A 348 -16.76 -1.71 -38.87
CA PRO A 348 -18.07 -1.12 -38.62
C PRO A 348 -19.13 -1.72 -39.54
N GLN A 349 -20.34 -1.86 -39.01
CA GLN A 349 -21.51 -2.37 -39.72
C GLN A 349 -22.61 -1.32 -39.72
N ILE A 350 -23.10 -0.95 -40.91
CA ILE A 350 -24.23 -0.03 -41.05
C ILE A 350 -25.50 -0.84 -41.29
N SER A 351 -26.51 -0.61 -40.45
CA SER A 351 -27.85 -1.15 -40.60
C SER A 351 -28.88 -0.03 -40.74
N MET A 352 -29.99 -0.32 -41.41
CA MET A 352 -31.11 0.60 -41.54
C MET A 352 -32.15 0.30 -40.47
N GLU A 353 -32.42 1.26 -39.58
CA GLU A 353 -33.60 1.23 -38.72
C GLU A 353 -34.78 1.81 -39.52
N GLY A 354 -35.87 1.05 -39.60
CA GLY A 354 -36.98 1.29 -40.54
C GLY A 354 -37.52 2.72 -40.56
N PRO A 355 -38.20 3.12 -41.65
CA PRO A 355 -38.64 4.50 -41.84
C PRO A 355 -39.63 4.90 -40.73
N LYS A 356 -39.26 5.89 -39.91
CA LYS A 356 -40.17 6.61 -39.02
C LYS A 356 -40.40 7.99 -39.63
N ASP A 357 -41.65 8.33 -39.92
CA ASP A 357 -42.07 9.66 -40.40
C ASP A 357 -41.39 10.13 -41.70
N GLY A 358 -41.17 9.23 -42.66
CA GLY A 358 -40.58 9.56 -43.97
C GLY A 358 -39.06 9.84 -43.94
N LYS A 359 -38.40 9.59 -42.80
CA LYS A 359 -36.95 9.73 -42.61
C LYS A 359 -36.30 8.36 -42.45
N VAL A 360 -35.11 8.17 -43.04
CA VAL A 360 -34.33 6.93 -42.91
C VAL A 360 -33.30 7.13 -41.80
N LYS A 361 -33.25 6.23 -40.83
CA LYS A 361 -32.27 6.24 -39.74
C LYS A 361 -31.24 5.13 -39.97
N LEU A 362 -29.98 5.51 -40.13
CA LEU A 362 -28.88 4.56 -40.23
C LEU A 362 -28.22 4.41 -38.87
N LYS A 363 -27.83 3.17 -38.53
CA LYS A 363 -27.12 2.81 -37.32
C LYS A 363 -25.78 2.17 -37.70
N CYS A 364 -24.68 2.82 -37.34
CA CYS A 364 -23.32 2.28 -37.43
C CYS A 364 -22.96 1.64 -36.09
N THR A 365 -22.57 0.36 -36.12
CA THR A 365 -22.19 -0.43 -34.94
C THR A 365 -20.80 -1.00 -35.08
N SER A 366 -20.04 -1.02 -33.99
CA SER A 366 -18.72 -1.65 -33.91
C SER A 366 -18.34 -1.90 -32.45
N GLU A 367 -17.53 -2.91 -32.18
CA GLU A 367 -17.21 -3.38 -30.82
C GLU A 367 -15.71 -3.63 -30.63
N GLY A 368 -15.21 -3.62 -29.39
CA GLY A 368 -13.83 -4.00 -29.09
C GLY A 368 -12.80 -2.86 -29.20
N TRP A 369 -13.22 -1.61 -29.05
CA TRP A 369 -12.31 -0.45 -29.16
C TRP A 369 -11.67 -0.07 -27.84
N PHE A 370 -10.37 0.24 -27.83
CA PHE A 370 -9.70 0.85 -26.68
C PHE A 370 -8.46 1.63 -27.14
N PRO A 371 -8.16 2.82 -26.58
CA PRO A 371 -9.02 3.64 -25.71
C PRO A 371 -10.27 4.12 -26.46
N GLN A 372 -11.03 5.06 -25.89
CA GLN A 372 -12.26 5.56 -26.52
C GLN A 372 -12.03 5.99 -27.99
N PRO A 373 -12.74 5.41 -28.97
CA PRO A 373 -12.52 5.67 -30.39
C PRO A 373 -13.17 6.98 -30.85
N GLN A 374 -12.70 7.50 -31.98
CA GLN A 374 -13.32 8.62 -32.68
C GLN A 374 -14.22 8.11 -33.81
N VAL A 375 -15.44 8.62 -33.89
CA VAL A 375 -16.44 8.20 -34.89
C VAL A 375 -16.82 9.39 -35.76
N GLN A 376 -16.76 9.22 -37.07
CA GLN A 376 -17.10 10.25 -38.06
C GLN A 376 -17.96 9.66 -39.17
N TRP A 377 -19.00 10.38 -39.57
CA TRP A 377 -19.76 10.10 -40.79
C TRP A 377 -19.25 10.98 -41.93
N ARG A 378 -19.20 10.45 -43.14
CA ARG A 378 -18.75 11.18 -44.34
C ARG A 378 -19.71 10.96 -45.52
N ASP A 379 -19.87 11.99 -46.34
CA ASP A 379 -20.58 11.92 -47.62
C ASP A 379 -19.69 11.31 -48.73
N THR A 380 -20.21 11.29 -49.96
CA THR A 380 -19.50 10.82 -51.17
C THR A 380 -18.31 11.69 -51.54
N GLU A 381 -18.34 12.97 -51.18
CA GLU A 381 -17.27 13.93 -51.44
C GLU A 381 -16.21 13.92 -50.32
N GLY A 382 -16.45 13.19 -49.23
CA GLY A 382 -15.56 13.03 -48.09
C GLY A 382 -15.74 14.07 -46.99
N ASN A 383 -16.74 14.96 -47.10
CA ASN A 383 -17.06 15.95 -46.08
C ASN A 383 -17.69 15.29 -44.85
N THR A 384 -17.42 15.85 -43.67
CA THR A 384 -17.93 15.33 -42.41
C THR A 384 -19.41 15.67 -42.23
N ILE A 385 -20.21 14.65 -41.93
CA ILE A 385 -21.63 14.77 -41.62
C ILE A 385 -21.80 14.65 -40.10
N PRO A 386 -22.52 15.57 -39.43
CA PRO A 386 -22.79 15.43 -38.01
C PRO A 386 -23.69 14.21 -37.74
N SER A 387 -23.31 13.40 -36.76
CA SER A 387 -24.16 12.31 -36.27
C SER A 387 -25.41 12.88 -35.59
N PHE A 388 -26.55 12.20 -35.78
CA PHE A 388 -27.80 12.52 -35.07
C PHE A 388 -27.69 12.22 -33.57
N SER A 389 -27.11 11.08 -33.22
CA SER A 389 -26.77 10.70 -31.84
C SER A 389 -25.62 9.68 -31.85
N GLN A 390 -24.91 9.56 -30.73
CA GLN A 390 -23.85 8.58 -30.54
C GLN A 390 -23.87 8.08 -29.10
N ASP A 391 -23.84 6.76 -28.94
CA ASP A 391 -23.73 6.07 -27.67
C ASP A 391 -22.44 5.23 -27.67
N LEU A 392 -21.61 5.48 -26.65
CA LEU A 392 -20.38 4.73 -26.40
C LEU A 392 -20.58 3.98 -25.08
N THR A 393 -20.72 2.67 -25.16
CA THR A 393 -20.88 1.81 -23.98
C THR A 393 -19.58 1.07 -23.72
N GLN A 394 -19.20 0.93 -22.46
CA GLN A 394 -17.98 0.23 -22.07
C GLN A 394 -18.34 -1.09 -21.39
N GLY A 395 -17.83 -2.20 -21.91
CA GLY A 395 -18.06 -3.53 -21.34
C GLY A 395 -17.25 -3.78 -20.07
N SER A 396 -17.45 -4.94 -19.45
CA SER A 396 -16.72 -5.35 -18.23
C SER A 396 -15.20 -5.52 -18.44
N GLN A 397 -14.76 -5.74 -19.67
CA GLN A 397 -13.34 -5.80 -20.05
C GLN A 397 -12.75 -4.44 -20.43
N GLY A 398 -13.46 -3.33 -20.21
CA GLY A 398 -13.00 -1.97 -20.52
C GLY A 398 -13.02 -1.60 -22.00
N LEU A 399 -13.41 -2.52 -22.88
CA LEU A 399 -13.55 -2.28 -24.32
C LEU A 399 -14.84 -1.50 -24.63
N PHE A 400 -14.75 -0.55 -25.56
CA PHE A 400 -15.85 0.27 -26.04
C PHE A 400 -16.62 -0.39 -27.17
N GLN A 401 -17.94 -0.33 -27.07
CA GLN A 401 -18.90 -0.58 -28.13
C GLN A 401 -19.47 0.75 -28.59
N VAL A 402 -19.44 0.94 -29.90
CA VAL A 402 -19.87 2.13 -30.62
C VAL A 402 -21.24 1.87 -31.23
N GLU A 403 -22.18 2.76 -30.94
CA GLU A 403 -23.41 2.92 -31.71
C GLU A 403 -23.55 4.38 -32.14
N SER A 404 -23.51 4.66 -33.44
CA SER A 404 -23.71 6.00 -33.97
C SER A 404 -24.86 6.02 -34.95
N PHE A 405 -25.69 7.07 -34.89
CA PHE A 405 -26.91 7.18 -35.67
C PHE A 405 -26.84 8.38 -36.61
N LEU A 406 -27.31 8.18 -37.84
CA LEU A 406 -27.44 9.23 -38.85
C LEU A 406 -28.87 9.29 -39.36
N LEU A 407 -29.44 10.50 -39.46
CA LEU A 407 -30.81 10.73 -39.93
C LEU A 407 -30.80 11.35 -41.33
N ILE A 408 -31.42 10.69 -42.30
CA ILE A 408 -31.50 11.13 -43.69
C ILE A 408 -32.93 11.63 -43.97
N THR A 409 -33.05 12.91 -44.32
CA THR A 409 -34.33 13.63 -44.51
C THR A 409 -34.67 13.92 -45.97
N ASN A 410 -33.70 13.85 -46.89
CA ASN A 410 -33.90 14.13 -48.32
C ASN A 410 -33.63 12.85 -49.14
N SER A 411 -34.60 12.45 -49.97
CA SER A 411 -34.71 11.12 -50.57
C SER A 411 -33.81 10.84 -51.78
N SER A 412 -32.86 11.73 -52.09
CA SER A 412 -31.72 11.38 -52.93
C SER A 412 -30.77 10.53 -52.10
N VAL A 413 -30.91 9.21 -52.16
CA VAL A 413 -30.14 8.29 -51.33
C VAL A 413 -28.65 8.45 -51.65
N VAL A 414 -27.89 9.06 -50.73
CA VAL A 414 -26.44 9.32 -50.85
C VAL A 414 -25.68 8.15 -50.22
N ASN A 415 -24.56 7.74 -50.84
CA ASN A 415 -23.68 6.78 -50.21
C ASN A 415 -22.99 7.45 -49.02
N VAL A 416 -23.13 6.87 -47.84
CA VAL A 416 -22.55 7.44 -46.61
C VAL A 416 -21.54 6.47 -46.04
N THR A 417 -20.44 7.01 -45.53
CA THR A 417 -19.36 6.24 -44.95
C THR A 417 -19.28 6.50 -43.45
N CYS A 418 -19.28 5.45 -42.64
CA CYS A 418 -18.97 5.52 -41.22
C CYS A 418 -17.49 5.14 -41.04
N SER A 419 -16.68 6.04 -40.50
CA SER A 419 -15.27 5.82 -40.16
C SER A 419 -15.05 5.88 -38.66
N ILE A 420 -14.43 4.84 -38.10
CA ILE A 420 -14.06 4.74 -36.70
C ILE A 420 -12.54 4.59 -36.62
N SER A 421 -11.89 5.45 -35.83
CA SER A 421 -10.43 5.44 -35.68
C SER A 421 -10.01 5.43 -34.21
N SER A 422 -8.84 4.85 -33.96
CA SER A 422 -8.18 4.96 -32.66
C SER A 422 -7.50 6.33 -32.57
N PRO A 423 -7.49 7.01 -31.40
CA PRO A 423 -6.71 8.22 -31.23
C PRO A 423 -5.19 7.95 -31.16
N LEU A 424 -4.78 6.70 -30.90
CA LEU A 424 -3.37 6.32 -30.70
C LEU A 424 -2.72 5.77 -31.96
N LEU A 425 -3.46 5.00 -32.75
CA LEU A 425 -3.05 4.59 -34.09
C LEU A 425 -3.89 5.36 -35.09
N GLY A 426 -3.25 6.07 -36.03
CA GLY A 426 -3.92 6.66 -37.19
C GLY A 426 -4.60 5.64 -38.14
N GLU A 427 -4.82 4.41 -37.69
CA GLU A 427 -5.58 3.39 -38.39
C GLU A 427 -7.08 3.67 -38.23
N GLU A 428 -7.76 3.85 -39.36
CA GLU A 428 -9.22 3.97 -39.44
C GLU A 428 -9.84 2.69 -40.01
N LYS A 429 -10.96 2.26 -39.42
CA LYS A 429 -11.85 1.27 -40.02
C LYS A 429 -13.09 1.98 -40.55
N LYS A 430 -13.44 1.75 -41.80
CA LYS A 430 -14.59 2.37 -42.45
C LYS A 430 -15.47 1.38 -43.18
N THR A 431 -16.74 1.71 -43.28
CA THR A 431 -17.73 0.97 -44.05
C THR A 431 -18.65 1.96 -44.76
N THR A 432 -19.07 1.63 -45.97
CA THR A 432 -19.92 2.49 -46.79
C THR A 432 -21.27 1.82 -46.99
N PHE A 433 -22.33 2.59 -46.74
CA PHE A 433 -23.69 2.18 -47.03
C PHE A 433 -24.04 2.59 -48.46
N TYR A 434 -24.40 1.62 -49.30
CA TYR A 434 -24.82 1.85 -50.67
C TYR A 434 -26.35 1.84 -50.79
N ALA A 435 -26.87 2.97 -51.21
CA ALA A 435 -28.28 3.20 -51.50
C ALA A 435 -28.95 2.15 -52.41
N SER A 436 -28.23 1.77 -53.46
CA SER A 436 -28.74 1.09 -54.66
C SER A 436 -29.06 -0.38 -54.44
N GLU A 437 -28.36 -1.06 -53.52
CA GLU A 437 -28.54 -2.50 -53.27
C GLU A 437 -29.89 -2.82 -52.62
N SER A 438 -30.46 -1.89 -51.83
CA SER A 438 -31.79 -2.07 -51.21
C SER A 438 -32.95 -2.08 -52.21
N ARG A 439 -32.78 -1.48 -53.39
CA ARG A 439 -33.83 -1.43 -54.44
C ARG A 439 -33.85 -2.70 -55.31
N MET A 440 -32.75 -3.45 -55.39
CA MET A 440 -32.65 -4.66 -56.23
C MET A 440 -33.57 -5.79 -55.77
N ILE A 441 -33.82 -5.91 -54.46
CA ILE A 441 -34.69 -6.97 -53.89
C ILE A 441 -36.17 -6.73 -54.23
N TYR A 442 -36.62 -5.47 -54.29
CA TYR A 442 -38.01 -5.16 -54.66
C TYR A 442 -38.27 -5.29 -56.17
N SER A 443 -37.28 -5.02 -57.02
CA SER A 443 -37.43 -5.09 -58.48
C SER A 443 -37.61 -6.53 -59.00
N TRP A 444 -36.82 -7.48 -58.49
CA TRP A 444 -36.89 -8.88 -58.91
C TRP A 444 -38.20 -9.57 -58.51
N ASN A 445 -38.71 -9.28 -57.31
CA ASN A 445 -39.99 -9.81 -56.84
C ASN A 445 -41.16 -9.32 -57.71
N ILE A 446 -41.12 -8.05 -58.13
CA ILE A 446 -42.13 -7.49 -59.05
C ILE A 446 -42.06 -8.22 -60.41
N LEU A 447 -40.87 -8.38 -61.00
CA LEU A 447 -40.71 -9.10 -62.26
C LEU A 447 -41.19 -10.57 -62.21
N LEU A 448 -40.95 -11.26 -61.09
CA LEU A 448 -41.48 -12.61 -60.86
C LEU A 448 -43.01 -12.65 -60.82
N ILE A 449 -43.64 -11.67 -60.14
CA ILE A 449 -45.10 -11.56 -60.05
C ILE A 449 -45.70 -11.27 -61.43
N TRP A 450 -45.13 -10.33 -62.19
CA TRP A 450 -45.58 -10.03 -63.56
C TRP A 450 -45.36 -11.22 -64.51
N GLY A 451 -44.26 -11.96 -64.36
CA GLY A 451 -44.01 -13.18 -65.12
C GLY A 451 -45.05 -14.27 -64.86
N LEU A 452 -45.42 -14.50 -63.60
CA LEU A 452 -46.48 -15.45 -63.23
C LEU A 452 -47.86 -15.02 -63.76
N LEU A 453 -48.18 -13.72 -63.69
CA LEU A 453 -49.41 -13.15 -64.26
C LEU A 453 -49.48 -13.33 -65.78
N LEU A 454 -48.37 -13.13 -66.48
CA LEU A 454 -48.30 -13.33 -67.93
C LEU A 454 -48.51 -14.80 -68.30
N LEU A 455 -47.90 -15.73 -67.56
CA LEU A 455 -48.11 -17.18 -67.77
C LEU A 455 -49.56 -17.60 -67.55
N LEU A 456 -50.21 -17.04 -66.52
CA LEU A 456 -51.65 -17.27 -66.29
C LEU A 456 -52.51 -16.72 -67.44
N LEU A 457 -52.20 -15.51 -67.92
CA LEU A 457 -52.91 -14.92 -69.06
C LEU A 457 -52.75 -15.76 -70.33
N VAL A 458 -51.52 -16.20 -70.64
CA VAL A 458 -51.26 -17.09 -71.79
C VAL A 458 -52.00 -18.42 -71.61
N GLY A 459 -52.02 -18.98 -70.40
CA GLY A 459 -52.80 -20.17 -70.07
C GLY A 459 -54.31 -19.99 -70.31
N VAL A 460 -54.89 -18.87 -69.87
CA VAL A 460 -56.31 -18.55 -70.07
C VAL A 460 -56.63 -18.33 -71.55
N VAL A 461 -55.80 -17.58 -72.28
CA VAL A 461 -55.97 -17.39 -73.73
C VAL A 461 -55.86 -18.73 -74.46
N GLY A 462 -54.90 -19.59 -74.08
CA GLY A 462 -54.78 -20.95 -74.60
C GLY A 462 -56.02 -21.80 -74.33
N LEU A 463 -56.64 -21.69 -73.15
CA LEU A 463 -57.89 -22.38 -72.83
C LEU A 463 -59.10 -21.85 -73.61
N ILE A 464 -59.17 -20.54 -73.84
CA ILE A 464 -60.20 -19.90 -74.66
C ILE A 464 -60.04 -20.34 -76.13
N TRP A 465 -58.82 -20.35 -76.65
CA TRP A 465 -58.52 -20.83 -78.01
C TRP A 465 -58.85 -22.31 -78.15
N ARG A 466 -58.50 -23.15 -77.16
CA ARG A 466 -58.85 -24.57 -77.14
C ARG A 466 -60.36 -24.78 -77.11
N LYS A 467 -61.13 -23.97 -76.37
CA LYS A 467 -62.60 -23.99 -76.41
C LYS A 467 -63.17 -23.47 -77.73
N SER A 468 -62.50 -22.54 -78.39
CA SER A 468 -62.89 -22.00 -79.70
C SER A 468 -62.65 -23.01 -80.84
N CYS A 469 -61.48 -23.67 -80.88
CA CYS A 469 -61.20 -24.76 -81.83
C CYS A 469 -62.17 -25.94 -81.64
N ARG A 470 -62.50 -26.29 -80.40
CA ARG A 470 -63.47 -27.37 -80.11
C ARG A 470 -64.91 -27.02 -80.52
N LYS A 471 -65.24 -25.73 -80.66
CA LYS A 471 -66.51 -25.27 -81.25
C LYS A 471 -66.47 -25.22 -82.79
N GLY A 472 -65.28 -25.15 -83.40
CA GLY A 472 -65.09 -25.25 -84.85
C GLY A 472 -65.30 -26.67 -85.38
N GLU A 473 -64.77 -27.68 -84.68
CA GLU A 473 -64.88 -29.10 -85.09
C GLU A 473 -66.31 -29.67 -85.00
N LEU A 474 -67.17 -29.11 -84.14
CA LEU A 474 -68.61 -29.47 -84.08
C LEU A 474 -69.45 -28.84 -85.20
N ARG A 475 -68.90 -27.90 -85.99
CA ARG A 475 -69.56 -27.36 -87.20
C ARG A 475 -69.11 -28.05 -88.49
N GLU A 476 -67.93 -28.66 -88.54
CA GLU A 476 -67.44 -29.36 -89.75
C GLU A 476 -67.89 -30.82 -89.89
N GLN A 477 -68.33 -31.51 -88.82
CA GLN A 477 -68.88 -32.88 -88.93
C GLN A 477 -70.30 -32.98 -89.54
N LYS A 478 -70.92 -31.88 -89.99
CA LYS A 478 -72.24 -31.91 -90.68
C LYS A 478 -72.17 -31.76 -92.21
N GLN A 479 -71.01 -31.53 -92.82
CA GLN A 479 -70.91 -31.33 -94.27
C GLN A 479 -69.60 -31.86 -94.87
N ARG A 480 -69.42 -33.19 -94.94
CA ARG A 480 -68.63 -33.87 -96.00
C ARG A 480 -68.68 -35.39 -95.81
N GLY A 481 -69.78 -35.98 -96.26
CA GLY A 481 -69.93 -37.42 -96.46
C GLY A 481 -70.24 -37.71 -97.92
N THR A 482 -69.32 -37.35 -98.82
CA THR A 482 -69.25 -37.72 -100.26
C THR A 482 -67.93 -37.15 -100.76
N GLY A 483 -66.98 -37.83 -101.39
CA GLY A 483 -66.88 -39.16 -101.94
C GLY A 483 -65.75 -39.09 -102.98
N PHE A 484 -64.91 -40.12 -102.99
CA PHE A 484 -64.05 -40.57 -104.10
C PHE A 484 -62.81 -39.78 -104.55
N ALA A 485 -61.92 -40.59 -105.13
CA ALA A 485 -60.48 -40.50 -105.16
C ALA A 485 -59.91 -40.34 -106.59
N VAL A 486 -58.58 -40.43 -106.69
CA VAL A 486 -57.71 -40.57 -107.88
C VAL A 486 -57.36 -39.23 -108.55
N GLY A 487 -56.11 -38.88 -108.88
CA GLY A 487 -54.81 -39.54 -108.80
C GLY A 487 -53.69 -38.66 -109.42
N THR A 488 -52.45 -38.90 -109.00
CA THR A 488 -51.14 -38.88 -109.74
C THR A 488 -50.63 -37.65 -110.50
N PHE A 489 -49.40 -37.19 -110.18
CA PHE A 489 -48.12 -37.26 -110.96
C PHE A 489 -47.07 -36.29 -110.31
N SER A 490 -46.00 -36.77 -109.66
CA SER A 490 -44.60 -36.95 -110.13
C SER A 490 -43.90 -35.71 -110.72
N ALA A 491 -42.81 -35.26 -110.08
CA ALA A 491 -41.44 -35.30 -110.63
C ALA A 491 -40.42 -34.64 -109.68
N ASP A 492 -39.23 -35.24 -109.67
CA ASP A 492 -38.05 -35.03 -108.82
C ASP A 492 -37.29 -33.71 -109.03
N THR A 493 -36.45 -33.32 -108.05
CA THR A 493 -34.99 -33.16 -108.24
C THR A 493 -34.25 -32.82 -106.93
N GLU A 494 -33.48 -33.79 -106.44
CA GLU A 494 -32.02 -33.75 -106.18
C GLU A 494 -31.34 -32.54 -105.51
N ALA A 495 -30.64 -32.81 -104.38
CA ALA A 495 -29.25 -32.38 -104.15
C ALA A 495 -28.70 -32.99 -102.85
N GLU A 496 -27.53 -33.62 -102.95
CA GLU A 496 -26.74 -34.24 -101.87
C GLU A 496 -25.45 -33.43 -101.63
N ARG A 497 -24.90 -33.53 -100.40
CA ARG A 497 -23.49 -33.27 -99.97
C ARG A 497 -22.97 -31.82 -99.99
N HIS A 498 -22.07 -31.38 -99.11
CA HIS A 498 -21.53 -31.75 -97.79
C HIS A 498 -20.65 -30.52 -97.36
N PRO A 499 -19.97 -30.50 -96.19
CA PRO A 499 -19.69 -29.29 -95.40
C PRO A 499 -18.25 -28.76 -95.56
N VAL A 500 -17.97 -27.55 -95.09
CA VAL A 500 -16.62 -27.08 -94.67
C VAL A 500 -16.72 -26.06 -93.53
N ASP A 501 -15.72 -26.18 -92.65
CA ASP A 501 -15.27 -25.51 -91.42
C ASP A 501 -15.22 -23.97 -91.29
N ILE A 502 -14.77 -23.60 -90.06
CA ILE A 502 -14.02 -22.41 -89.57
C ILE A 502 -14.97 -21.42 -88.86
N GLN A 503 -14.92 -21.20 -87.53
CA GLN A 503 -13.81 -20.80 -86.66
C GLN A 503 -14.19 -20.89 -85.18
#